data_AF-A0A350BSE8-F1
#
_entry.id   AF-A0A350BSE8-F1
#
_cell.length_a   1.000
_cell.length_b   1.000
_cell.length_c   1.000
_cell.angle_alpha   90.00
_cell.angle_beta   90.00
_cell.angle_gamma   90.00
#
_symmetry.space_group_name_H-M   'P 1'
#
loop_
_entity.id
_entity.type
_entity.pdbx_description
1 polymer ?
#
loop_
_entity_poly.entity_id
_entity_poly.type
_entity_poly.pdbx_seq_one_letter_code
_entity_poly.pdbx_strand_id
1 'polypeptide(L)' 'MAKDKKNKAGTQVPQGQFVFGKQNYQLMLIGLAVIILGFVLMYGKEGDIYDFRRITLAPIVVMAGFVIEIFAILRKPKSE' A
#
# COMPACT_ATOMS: atom_id res chain seq x y z
N MET A 1 1.29 40.53 -42.55
CA MET A 1 1.98 39.87 -41.43
C MET A 1 1.23 40.20 -40.14
N ALA A 2 0.49 39.25 -39.58
CA ALA A 2 0.02 39.32 -38.20
C ALA A 2 0.06 37.89 -37.64
N LYS A 3 1.12 37.61 -36.89
CA LYS A 3 1.41 36.32 -36.26
C LYS A 3 0.42 36.04 -35.14
N ASP A 4 -0.08 34.82 -35.15
CA ASP A 4 -0.19 33.90 -34.01
C ASP A 4 -0.69 34.46 -32.67
N LYS A 5 -1.97 34.19 -32.37
CA LYS A 5 -2.40 33.87 -31.01
C LYS A 5 -3.20 32.57 -31.00
N LYS A 6 -2.50 31.44 -31.11
CA LYS A 6 -3.00 30.14 -30.66
C LYS A 6 -3.13 30.21 -29.13
N ASN A 7 -4.34 30.43 -28.64
CA ASN A 7 -4.70 30.22 -27.24
C ASN A 7 -4.48 28.74 -26.94
N LYS A 8 -3.37 28.40 -26.28
CA LYS A 8 -3.18 27.10 -25.65
C LYS A 8 -4.19 27.04 -24.51
N ALA A 9 -5.34 26.42 -24.76
CA ALA A 9 -6.16 25.87 -23.71
C ALA A 9 -5.29 24.83 -23.00
N GLY A 10 -4.58 25.27 -21.96
CA GLY A 10 -3.92 24.38 -21.04
C GLY A 10 -5.02 23.61 -20.32
N THR A 11 -5.29 22.40 -20.81
CA THR A 11 -6.02 21.40 -20.06
C THR A 11 -5.23 21.21 -18.76
N GLN A 12 -5.66 21.92 -17.71
CA GLN A 12 -5.21 21.64 -16.36
C GLN A 12 -5.73 20.24 -16.06
N VAL A 13 -4.90 19.23 -16.34
CA VAL A 13 -5.08 17.89 -15.80
C VAL A 13 -5.34 18.10 -14.32
N PRO A 14 -6.51 17.69 -13.79
CA PRO A 14 -6.76 17.77 -12.36
C PRO A 14 -5.56 17.11 -11.70
N GLN A 15 -4.75 17.90 -11.00
CA GLN A 15 -3.64 17.34 -10.23
C GLN A 15 -4.33 16.46 -9.21
N GLY A 16 -4.29 15.14 -9.46
CA GLY A 16 -4.98 14.17 -8.64
C GLY A 16 -4.58 14.43 -7.20
N GLN A 17 -5.52 14.95 -6.41
CA GLN A 17 -5.28 15.22 -5.01
C GLN A 17 -5.12 13.86 -4.36
N PHE A 18 -3.86 13.44 -4.17
CA PHE A 18 -3.57 12.20 -3.48
C PHE A 18 -4.22 12.26 -2.10
N VAL A 19 -5.13 11.33 -1.83
CA VAL A 19 -5.89 11.25 -0.56
C VAL A 19 -4.93 11.06 0.62
N PHE A 20 -3.79 10.44 0.37
CA PHE A 20 -2.74 10.17 1.34
C PHE A 20 -1.41 10.77 0.91
N GLY A 21 -0.57 11.13 1.88
CA GLY A 21 0.79 11.59 1.61
C GLY A 21 1.69 10.47 1.10
N LYS A 22 2.78 10.82 0.41
CA LYS A 22 3.76 9.85 -0.15
C LYS A 22 4.26 8.84 0.89
N GLN A 23 4.51 9.29 2.12
CA GLN A 23 4.97 8.44 3.21
C GLN A 23 3.95 7.37 3.60
N ASN A 24 2.66 7.72 3.63
CA ASN A 24 1.59 6.76 3.92
C ASN A 24 1.47 5.71 2.82
N TYR A 25 1.60 6.13 1.56
CA TYR A 25 1.56 5.21 0.44
C TYR A 25 2.71 4.19 0.49
N GLN A 26 3.90 4.62 0.95
CA GLN A 26 5.01 3.71 1.21
C GLN A 26 4.71 2.74 2.36
N LEU A 27 4.09 3.21 3.45
CA LEU A 27 3.68 2.35 4.57
C LEU A 27 2.61 1.33 4.15
N MET A 28 1.66 1.70 3.31
CA MET A 28 0.68 0.77 2.72
C MET A 28 1.40 -0.29 1.89
N LEU A 29 2.32 0.10 1.00
CA LEU A 29 3.07 -0.88 0.20
C LEU A 29 3.84 -1.89 1.07
N ILE A 30 4.42 -1.42 2.18
CA ILE A 30 5.09 -2.27 3.17
C ILE A 30 4.08 -3.19 3.87
N GLY A 31 2.94 -2.65 4.32
CA GLY A 31 1.87 -3.43 4.96
C GLY A 31 1.37 -4.56 4.05
N LEU A 32 1.08 -4.23 2.79
CA LEU A 32 0.72 -5.19 1.76
C LEU A 32 1.77 -6.28 1.57
N ALA A 33 3.06 -5.91 1.50
CA ALA A 33 4.14 -6.88 1.37
C ALA A 33 4.21 -7.85 2.57
N VAL A 34 3.97 -7.35 3.79
CA VAL A 34 3.91 -8.16 5.01
C VAL A 34 2.72 -9.12 4.99
N ILE A 35 1.55 -8.66 4.54
CA ILE A 35 0.35 -9.51 4.40
C ILE A 35 0.62 -10.63 3.39
N ILE A 36 1.17 -10.30 2.22
CA ILE A 36 1.55 -11.29 1.20
C ILE A 36 2.55 -12.29 1.78
N LEU A 37 3.57 -11.81 2.50
CA LEU A 37 4.54 -12.68 3.14
C LEU A 37 3.87 -13.63 4.15
N GLY A 38 2.93 -13.15 4.97
CA GLY A 38 2.17 -13.97 5.90
C GLY A 38 1.37 -15.08 5.20
N PHE A 39 0.71 -14.76 4.09
CA PHE A 39 0.01 -15.76 3.27
C PHE A 39 0.97 -16.75 2.60
N VAL A 40 2.14 -16.30 2.14
CA VAL A 40 3.19 -17.17 1.60
C VAL A 40 3.73 -18.10 2.68
N LEU A 41 3.93 -17.64 3.93
CA LEU A 41 4.30 -18.52 5.05
C LEU A 41 3.23 -19.59 5.32
N MET A 42 1.96 -19.28 5.06
CA MET A 42 0.86 -20.24 5.18
C MET A 42 0.91 -21.29 4.06
N TYR A 43 1.31 -20.88 2.85
CA TYR A 43 1.56 -21.73 1.68
C TYR A 43 2.90 -22.49 1.81
N GLY A 44 2.85 -23.63 2.48
CA GLY A 44 3.97 -24.55 2.68
C GLY A 44 3.74 -25.92 2.03
N LYS A 45 4.79 -26.75 2.03
CA LYS A 45 4.81 -28.09 1.43
C LYS A 45 3.77 -29.02 2.06
N GLU A 46 3.19 -29.88 1.21
CA GLU A 46 2.35 -31.00 1.61
C GLU A 46 3.18 -31.97 2.47
N GLY A 47 2.74 -32.24 3.70
CA GLY A 47 3.38 -33.23 4.58
C GLY A 47 3.35 -32.88 6.07
N ASP A 48 3.28 -31.60 6.42
CA ASP A 48 3.31 -31.17 7.83
C ASP A 48 2.26 -30.09 8.12
N ILE A 49 1.04 -30.55 8.40
CA ILE A 49 -0.15 -29.71 8.64
C ILE A 49 -0.08 -29.06 10.03
N TYR A 50 0.66 -29.66 10.97
CA TYR A 50 0.82 -29.19 12.35
C TYR A 50 2.07 -28.31 12.56
N ASP A 51 2.67 -27.81 11.48
CA ASP A 51 3.81 -26.91 11.60
C ASP A 51 3.40 -25.61 12.31
N PHE A 52 4.04 -25.37 13.46
CA PHE A 52 3.89 -24.15 14.26
C PHE A 52 4.04 -22.87 13.42
N ARG A 53 4.89 -22.93 12.39
CA ARG A 53 5.10 -21.82 11.45
C ARG A 53 3.80 -21.39 10.76
N ARG A 54 2.94 -22.34 10.41
CA ARG A 54 1.76 -22.13 9.56
C ARG A 54 0.51 -21.86 10.40
N ILE A 55 0.39 -22.53 11.54
CA ILE A 55 -0.76 -22.37 12.44
C ILE A 55 -0.62 -21.10 13.30
N THR A 56 0.59 -20.77 13.76
CA THR A 56 0.78 -19.69 14.74
C THR A 56 1.49 -18.48 14.13
N LEU A 57 2.66 -18.70 13.54
CA LEU A 57 3.48 -17.60 13.00
C LEU A 57 2.81 -16.91 11.81
N ALA A 58 2.31 -17.65 10.83
CA ALA A 58 1.71 -17.07 9.64
C ALA A 58 0.49 -16.17 9.96
N PRO A 59 -0.50 -16.59 10.77
CA PRO A 59 -1.61 -15.71 11.16
C PRO A 59 -1.14 -14.46 11.92
N ILE A 60 -0.15 -14.59 12.81
CA ILE A 60 0.41 -13.44 13.54
C ILE A 60 1.04 -12.44 12.56
N VAL A 61 1.79 -12.90 11.56
CA VAL A 61 2.40 -12.04 10.54
C VAL A 61 1.33 -11.33 9.71
N VAL A 62 0.27 -12.04 9.30
CA VAL A 62 -0.86 -11.44 8.56
C VAL A 62 -1.55 -10.38 9.41
N MET A 63 -1.84 -10.65 10.69
CA MET A 63 -2.43 -9.67 11.60
C MET A 63 -1.53 -8.44 11.77
N ALA A 64 -0.21 -8.63 11.92
CA ALA A 64 0.72 -7.52 12.00
C ALA A 64 0.70 -6.66 10.72
N GLY A 65 0.62 -7.29 9.55
CA GLY A 65 0.44 -6.60 8.26
C GLY A 65 -0.82 -5.75 8.21
N PHE A 66 -1.96 -6.29 8.69
CA PHE A 66 -3.21 -5.52 8.79
C PHE A 66 -3.12 -4.35 9.76
N VAL A 67 -2.44 -4.50 10.90
CA VAL A 67 -2.21 -3.39 11.84
C VAL A 67 -1.38 -2.29 11.18
N ILE A 68 -0.36 -2.65 10.40
CA ILE A 68 0.45 -1.68 9.63
C ILE A 68 -0.41 -0.94 8.61
N GLU A 69 -1.26 -1.65 7.86
CA GLU A 69 -2.19 -1.04 6.89
C GLU A 69 -3.18 -0.09 7.56
N ILE A 70 -3.81 -0.52 8.65
CA ILE A 70 -4.72 0.31 9.43
C ILE A 70 -3.99 1.58 9.90
N PHE A 71 -2.76 1.45 10.41
CA PHE A 71 -1.96 2.59 10.81
C PHE A 71 -1.60 3.50 9.63
N ALA A 72 -1.23 2.93 8.47
CA ALA A 72 -0.87 3.68 7.27
C ALA A 72 -2.05 4.49 6.72
N ILE A 73 -3.26 3.94 6.76
CA ILE A 73 -4.50 4.59 6.32
C ILE A 73 -4.95 5.65 7.32
N LEU A 74 -4.94 5.33 8.63
CA LEU A 74 -5.40 6.24 9.68
C LEU A 74 -4.44 7.38 9.95
N ARG A 75 -3.14 7.22 9.64
CA ARG A 75 -2.15 8.28 9.81
C ARG A 75 -2.55 9.43 8.91
N LYS A 76 -3.05 10.52 9.47
CA LYS A 76 -3.35 11.71 8.66
C LYS A 76 -2.05 12.17 7.99
N PRO A 77 -2.05 12.51 6.70
CA PRO A 77 -0.90 13.18 6.09
C PRO A 77 -0.64 14.42 6.96
N LYS A 78 0.56 14.51 7.53
CA LYS A 78 1.00 15.81 8.07
C LYS A 78 1.01 16.72 6.86
N SER A 79 0.03 17.61 6.82
CA SER A 79 -0.04 18.72 5.89
C SER A 79 1.35 19.37 5.84
N GLU A 80 1.95 19.38 4.65
CA GLU A 80 2.65 20.60 4.24
C GLU A 80 1.62 21.72 4.07
#